data_AF-A0A7L3GD14-F1
#
_entry.id   AF-A0A7L3GD14-F1
#
_cell.length_a   1.000
_cell.length_b   1.000
_cell.length_c   1.000
_cell.angle_alpha   90.00
_cell.angle_beta   90.00
_cell.angle_gamma   90.00
#
_symmetry.space_group_name_H-M   'P 1'
#
loop_
_entity.id
_entity.type
_entity.pdbx_description
1 polymer ?
#
loop_
_entity_poly.entity_id
_entity_poly.type
_entity_poly.pdbx_seq_one_letter_code
_entity_poly.pdbx_strand_id
1 'polypeptide(L)'
;QHNRFVLDCKDKEPDVLFVGDSMVQLLQQYEIWRELFSPLHALNFGIGGDTTGHVLWRLKNGELENIKPKVIVVWVGTNNHENTAEEVAGGIEAIVRLINTQQPQAKVIVLGLLPRGEKPNPLRQKNAKVNHLLKASLPKLPNVQLLDVDVGFVHSDGTISYHDMFDFLHLTGGGYAKICKPLHELIMQLLEETPEEKRAALA
;
A
#
# COMPACT_ATOMS: atom_id res chain seq x y z
N GLN A 1 -3.34 -10.28 15.26
CA GLN A 1 -3.40 -8.95 14.59
C GLN A 1 -4.72 -8.77 13.86
N HIS A 2 -5.13 -9.70 12.98
CA HIS A 2 -6.44 -9.68 12.30
C HIS A 2 -7.66 -9.32 13.19
N ASN A 3 -7.93 -10.07 14.26
CA ASN A 3 -9.09 -9.79 15.13
C ASN A 3 -9.08 -8.38 15.77
N ARG A 4 -7.89 -7.79 15.99
CA ARG A 4 -7.77 -6.40 16.45
C ARG A 4 -8.23 -5.44 15.36
N PHE A 5 -7.85 -5.67 14.11
CA PHE A 5 -8.27 -4.85 12.97
C PHE A 5 -9.78 -4.95 12.72
N VAL A 6 -10.36 -6.15 12.85
CA VAL A 6 -11.83 -6.32 12.81
C VAL A 6 -12.53 -5.56 13.94
N LEU A 7 -11.92 -5.46 15.13
CA LEU A 7 -12.45 -4.63 16.21
C LEU A 7 -12.28 -3.13 15.92
N ASP A 8 -11.12 -2.70 15.42
CA ASP A 8 -10.88 -1.32 15.00
C ASP A 8 -11.93 -0.85 13.97
N CYS A 9 -12.33 -1.74 13.05
CA CYS A 9 -13.40 -1.45 12.08
C CYS A 9 -14.77 -1.19 12.72
N LYS A 10 -15.05 -1.72 13.91
CA LYS A 10 -16.32 -1.50 14.63
C LYS A 10 -16.31 -0.19 15.41
N ASP A 11 -15.13 0.21 15.89
CA ASP A 11 -14.99 1.30 16.86
C ASP A 11 -14.48 2.60 16.24
N LYS A 12 -14.10 2.59 14.95
CA LYS A 12 -13.46 3.72 14.26
C LYS A 12 -14.01 3.94 12.86
N GLU A 13 -13.92 5.18 12.39
CA GLU A 13 -14.39 5.62 11.07
C GLU A 13 -13.25 6.29 10.30
N PRO A 14 -12.35 5.52 9.64
CA PRO A 14 -11.19 6.09 8.96
C PRO A 14 -11.54 6.74 7.63
N ASP A 15 -10.89 7.86 7.29
CA ASP A 15 -10.87 8.42 5.93
C ASP A 15 -9.89 7.66 5.03
N VAL A 16 -8.79 7.14 5.61
CA VAL A 16 -7.73 6.43 4.89
C VAL A 16 -7.45 5.07 5.54
N LEU A 17 -7.34 4.03 4.74
CA LEU A 17 -6.99 2.69 5.22
C LEU A 17 -5.74 2.16 4.50
N PHE A 18 -4.73 1.77 5.25
CA PHE A 18 -3.54 1.09 4.73
C PHE A 18 -3.64 -0.41 4.98
N VAL A 19 -3.41 -1.22 3.95
CA VAL A 19 -3.43 -2.69 4.04
C VAL A 19 -2.19 -3.25 3.35
N GLY A 20 -1.54 -4.24 3.97
CA GLY A 20 -0.35 -4.81 3.37
C GLY A 20 0.50 -5.66 4.29
N ASP A 21 1.78 -5.75 3.95
CA ASP A 21 2.76 -6.56 4.65
C ASP A 21 3.58 -5.73 5.69
N SER A 22 4.82 -6.15 5.97
CA SER A 22 5.72 -5.44 6.88
C SER A 22 6.03 -4.01 6.44
N MET A 23 6.01 -3.72 5.14
CA MET A 23 6.27 -2.37 4.63
C MET A 23 5.22 -1.38 5.10
N VAL A 24 3.96 -1.83 5.19
CA VAL A 24 2.85 -1.06 5.77
C VAL A 24 2.93 -1.05 7.29
N GLN A 25 3.16 -2.21 7.91
CA GLN A 25 3.17 -2.33 9.37
C GLN A 25 4.22 -1.44 10.03
N LEU A 26 5.46 -1.50 9.51
CA LEU A 26 6.59 -0.79 10.10
C LEU A 26 6.50 0.71 9.90
N LEU A 27 5.81 1.18 8.86
CA LEU A 27 5.59 2.61 8.63
C LEU A 27 5.00 3.29 9.87
N GLN A 28 4.05 2.64 10.55
CA GLN A 28 3.41 3.18 11.75
C GLN A 28 4.38 3.38 12.94
N GLN A 29 5.55 2.73 12.90
CA GLN A 29 6.56 2.81 13.97
C GLN A 29 7.51 4.00 13.81
N TYR A 30 7.46 4.71 12.68
CA TYR A 30 8.28 5.89 12.43
C TYR A 30 7.49 7.19 12.65
N GLU A 31 8.17 8.25 13.08
CA GLU A 31 7.53 9.55 13.38
C GLU A 31 6.76 10.13 12.18
N ILE A 32 7.23 9.85 10.96
CA ILE A 32 6.58 10.29 9.72
C ILE A 32 5.11 9.84 9.61
N TRP A 33 4.73 8.72 10.24
CA TRP A 33 3.33 8.31 10.28
C TRP A 33 2.48 9.30 11.07
N ARG A 34 2.98 9.73 12.24
CA ARG A 34 2.30 10.70 13.10
C ARG A 34 2.22 12.08 12.45
N GLU A 35 3.25 12.45 11.69
CA GLU A 35 3.31 13.71 10.97
C GLU A 35 2.37 13.75 9.76
N LEU A 36 2.35 12.70 8.93
CA LEU A 36 1.67 12.73 7.63
C LEU A 36 0.33 11.99 7.57
N PHE A 37 0.18 10.85 8.25
CA PHE A 37 -0.98 9.98 8.04
C PHE A 37 -1.95 9.96 9.22
N SER A 38 -1.47 10.17 10.46
CA SER A 38 -2.36 10.32 11.62
C SER A 38 -3.38 11.47 11.47
N PRO A 39 -3.02 12.65 10.92
CA PRO A 39 -3.99 13.73 10.69
C PRO A 39 -5.08 13.38 9.67
N LEU A 40 -4.87 12.35 8.85
CA LEU A 40 -5.81 11.89 7.82
C LEU A 40 -6.78 10.81 8.34
N HIS A 41 -6.91 10.69 9.67
CA HIS A 41 -7.71 9.65 10.32
C HIS A 41 -7.41 8.23 9.80
N ALA A 42 -6.12 7.92 9.61
CA ALA A 42 -5.70 6.69 8.95
C ALA A 42 -5.69 5.46 9.89
N LEU A 43 -6.13 4.32 9.38
CA LEU A 43 -5.87 3.00 9.97
C LEU A 43 -4.76 2.25 9.23
N ASN A 44 -4.00 1.44 9.97
CA ASN A 44 -2.90 0.64 9.47
C ASN A 44 -3.13 -0.86 9.76
N PHE A 45 -3.49 -1.61 8.73
CA PHE A 45 -3.70 -3.05 8.76
C PHE A 45 -2.56 -3.81 8.07
N GLY A 46 -1.32 -3.37 8.33
CA GLY A 46 -0.10 -4.07 7.94
C GLY A 46 0.21 -5.24 8.86
N ILE A 47 0.60 -6.39 8.27
CA ILE A 47 1.08 -7.57 9.01
C ILE A 47 2.39 -8.06 8.39
N GLY A 48 3.46 -8.09 9.16
CA GLY A 48 4.75 -8.61 8.70
C GLY A 48 4.66 -10.04 8.18
N GLY A 49 5.27 -10.27 7.02
CA GLY A 49 5.29 -11.58 6.35
C GLY A 49 4.05 -11.90 5.50
N ASP A 50 3.03 -11.03 5.47
CA ASP A 50 1.85 -11.29 4.66
C ASP A 50 2.16 -11.37 3.16
N THR A 51 1.48 -12.30 2.51
CA THR A 51 1.42 -12.45 1.04
C THR A 51 0.11 -11.88 0.53
N THR A 52 -0.03 -11.76 -0.80
CA THR A 52 -1.30 -11.37 -1.42
C THR A 52 -2.47 -12.26 -0.99
N GLY A 53 -2.26 -13.57 -0.82
CA GLY A 53 -3.28 -14.51 -0.36
C GLY A 53 -3.74 -14.25 1.08
N HIS A 54 -2.80 -13.90 1.97
CA HIS A 54 -3.12 -13.56 3.36
C HIS A 54 -3.93 -12.26 3.44
N VAL A 55 -3.50 -11.20 2.76
CA VAL A 55 -4.23 -9.93 2.70
C VAL A 55 -5.63 -10.14 2.13
N LEU A 56 -5.75 -10.88 1.03
CA LEU A 56 -7.05 -11.17 0.42
C LEU A 56 -7.99 -11.89 1.38
N TRP A 57 -7.47 -12.87 2.14
CA TRP A 57 -8.25 -13.54 3.17
C TRP A 57 -8.70 -12.55 4.26
N ARG A 58 -7.80 -11.72 4.80
CA ARG A 58 -8.13 -10.77 5.86
C ARG A 58 -9.24 -9.79 5.46
N LEU A 59 -9.14 -9.21 4.27
CA LEU A 59 -10.14 -8.28 3.73
C LEU A 59 -11.51 -8.97 3.56
N LYS A 60 -11.55 -10.23 3.14
CA LYS A 60 -12.79 -11.01 3.05
C LYS A 60 -13.42 -11.35 4.39
N ASN A 61 -12.65 -11.30 5.49
CA ASN A 61 -13.05 -11.77 6.80
C ASN A 61 -13.17 -10.61 7.81
N GLY A 62 -13.71 -9.47 7.38
CA GLY A 62 -14.17 -8.42 8.29
C GLY A 62 -13.32 -7.15 8.35
N GLU A 63 -12.13 -7.11 7.76
CA GLU A 63 -11.28 -5.90 7.77
C GLU A 63 -11.76 -4.78 6.84
N LEU A 64 -12.88 -4.98 6.14
CA LEU A 64 -13.57 -3.95 5.34
C LEU A 64 -15.02 -3.73 5.79
N GLU A 65 -15.45 -4.33 6.90
CA GLU A 65 -16.82 -4.16 7.40
C GLU A 65 -16.92 -2.91 8.28
N ASN A 66 -18.10 -2.29 8.35
CA ASN A 66 -18.44 -1.15 9.24
C ASN A 66 -17.65 0.16 9.03
N ILE A 67 -16.68 0.19 8.11
CA ILE A 67 -15.92 1.38 7.71
C ILE A 67 -16.23 1.78 6.27
N LYS A 68 -16.02 3.06 5.95
CA LYS A 68 -16.14 3.62 4.60
C LYS A 68 -14.97 4.57 4.27
N PRO A 69 -13.74 4.04 4.18
CA PRO A 69 -12.60 4.87 3.81
C PRO A 69 -12.80 5.50 2.44
N LYS A 70 -12.33 6.73 2.29
CA LYS A 70 -12.28 7.47 1.01
C LYS A 70 -11.09 7.00 0.17
N VAL A 71 -9.98 6.64 0.83
CA VAL A 71 -8.77 6.14 0.17
C VAL A 71 -8.31 4.83 0.83
N ILE A 72 -7.95 3.83 0.02
CA ILE A 72 -7.35 2.58 0.47
C ILE A 72 -5.97 2.41 -0.18
N VAL A 73 -4.92 2.29 0.62
CA VAL A 73 -3.54 2.07 0.18
C VAL A 73 -3.20 0.58 0.33
N VAL A 74 -2.82 -0.06 -0.77
CA VAL A 74 -2.41 -1.47 -0.83
C VAL A 74 -0.91 -1.56 -1.09
N TRP A 75 -0.18 -2.24 -0.21
CA TRP A 75 1.25 -2.51 -0.43
C TRP A 75 1.62 -3.91 0.07
N VAL A 76 1.60 -4.87 -0.86
CA VAL A 76 1.88 -6.29 -0.60
C VAL A 76 2.42 -6.94 -1.86
N GLY A 77 3.27 -7.95 -1.68
CA GLY A 77 3.69 -8.87 -2.75
C GLY A 77 5.15 -9.28 -2.68
N THR A 78 5.99 -8.53 -1.95
CA THR A 78 7.43 -8.83 -1.83
C THR A 78 7.70 -10.16 -1.10
N ASN A 79 6.76 -10.63 -0.28
CA ASN A 79 6.84 -11.89 0.47
C ASN A 79 6.28 -13.11 -0.28
N ASN A 80 5.72 -12.93 -1.47
CA ASN A 80 5.22 -14.03 -2.29
C ASN A 80 6.37 -14.80 -2.96
N HIS A 81 7.26 -15.41 -2.17
CA HIS A 81 8.51 -16.00 -2.65
C HIS A 81 8.31 -17.10 -3.70
N GLU A 82 7.35 -18.00 -3.46
CA GLU A 82 7.07 -19.18 -4.28
C GLU A 82 6.26 -18.90 -5.55
N ASN A 83 5.76 -17.66 -5.72
CA ASN A 83 4.91 -17.31 -6.85
C ASN A 83 5.69 -16.69 -8.02
N THR A 84 5.16 -16.79 -9.24
CA THR A 84 5.69 -16.02 -10.38
C THR A 84 5.32 -14.53 -10.27
N ALA A 85 5.95 -13.66 -11.05
CA ALA A 85 5.59 -12.24 -11.07
C ALA A 85 4.13 -12.04 -11.54
N GLU A 86 3.68 -12.86 -12.50
CA GLU A 86 2.33 -12.88 -13.04
C GLU A 86 1.30 -13.27 -11.97
N GLU A 87 1.59 -14.30 -11.17
CA GLU A 87 0.74 -14.71 -10.05
C GLU A 87 0.64 -13.63 -8.97
N VAL A 88 1.76 -12.97 -8.65
CA VAL A 88 1.77 -11.87 -7.67
C VAL A 88 0.93 -10.69 -8.17
N ALA A 89 1.12 -10.28 -9.44
CA ALA A 89 0.31 -9.22 -10.04
C ALA A 89 -1.18 -9.59 -10.05
N GLY A 90 -1.53 -10.83 -10.41
CA GLY A 90 -2.90 -11.33 -10.34
C GLY A 90 -3.48 -11.33 -8.93
N GLY A 91 -2.67 -11.65 -7.92
CA GLY A 91 -3.07 -11.57 -6.51
C GLY A 91 -3.37 -10.14 -6.05
N ILE A 92 -2.55 -9.17 -6.47
CA ILE A 92 -2.79 -7.74 -6.20
C ILE A 92 -4.05 -7.26 -6.92
N GLU A 93 -4.26 -7.65 -8.18
CA GLU A 93 -5.50 -7.34 -8.90
C GLU A 93 -6.73 -7.94 -8.21
N ALA A 94 -6.63 -9.15 -7.67
CA ALA A 94 -7.73 -9.76 -6.92
C ALA A 94 -8.06 -8.98 -5.64
N ILE A 95 -7.05 -8.45 -4.94
CA ILE A 95 -7.23 -7.55 -3.80
C ILE A 95 -7.96 -6.27 -4.24
N VAL A 96 -7.51 -5.63 -5.31
CA VAL A 96 -8.14 -4.40 -5.83
C VAL A 96 -9.60 -4.65 -6.22
N ARG A 97 -9.89 -5.75 -6.93
CA ARG A 97 -11.28 -6.09 -7.32
C ARG A 97 -12.16 -6.34 -6.10
N LEU A 98 -11.64 -6.99 -5.07
CA LEU A 98 -12.36 -7.20 -3.82
C LEU A 98 -12.67 -5.87 -3.15
N ILE A 99 -11.68 -4.98 -3.04
CA ILE A 99 -11.84 -3.64 -2.47
C ILE A 99 -12.90 -2.87 -3.25
N ASN A 100 -12.79 -2.79 -4.58
CA ASN A 100 -13.77 -2.09 -5.42
C ASN A 100 -15.20 -2.66 -5.30
N THR A 101 -15.34 -3.94 -4.96
CA THR A 101 -16.64 -4.59 -4.76
C THR A 101 -17.23 -4.23 -3.39
N GLN A 102 -16.43 -4.28 -2.33
CA GLN A 102 -16.91 -4.06 -0.96
C GLN A 102 -16.93 -2.57 -0.56
N GLN A 103 -16.07 -1.76 -1.17
CA GLN A 103 -15.84 -0.35 -0.89
C GLN A 103 -15.86 0.45 -2.21
N PRO A 104 -16.96 0.43 -2.98
CA PRO A 104 -17.02 1.03 -4.32
C PRO A 104 -16.80 2.55 -4.34
N GLN A 105 -16.97 3.22 -3.20
CA GLN A 105 -16.68 4.65 -3.04
C GLN A 105 -15.19 4.94 -2.88
N ALA A 106 -14.39 3.96 -2.45
CA ALA A 106 -13.00 4.18 -2.14
C ALA A 106 -12.15 4.31 -3.41
N LYS A 107 -11.17 5.21 -3.36
CA LYS A 107 -10.09 5.26 -4.34
C LYS A 107 -8.92 4.42 -3.84
N VAL A 108 -8.39 3.54 -4.70
CA VAL A 108 -7.32 2.59 -4.35
C VAL A 108 -5.98 3.09 -4.89
N ILE A 109 -4.99 3.15 -4.01
CA ILE A 109 -3.59 3.37 -4.39
C ILE A 109 -2.85 2.05 -4.19
N VAL A 110 -2.27 1.50 -5.25
CA VAL A 110 -1.35 0.36 -5.13
C VAL A 110 0.08 0.91 -5.15
N LEU A 111 0.86 0.64 -4.12
CA LEU A 111 2.29 0.98 -4.11
C LEU A 111 3.09 -0.09 -4.84
N GLY A 112 4.01 0.34 -5.71
CA GLY A 112 4.95 -0.54 -6.39
C GLY A 112 5.83 -1.33 -5.40
N LEU A 113 6.19 -2.54 -5.79
CA LEU A 113 7.15 -3.36 -5.04
C LEU A 113 8.55 -2.75 -5.15
N LEU A 114 9.20 -2.52 -4.02
CA LEU A 114 10.54 -1.96 -3.96
C LEU A 114 11.62 -2.99 -4.37
N PRO A 115 12.79 -2.52 -4.82
CA PRO A 115 13.96 -3.39 -4.93
C PRO A 115 14.40 -3.87 -3.54
N ARG A 116 15.05 -5.04 -3.48
CA ARG A 116 15.55 -5.65 -2.24
C ARG A 116 16.88 -6.37 -2.45
N GLY A 117 17.55 -6.72 -1.35
CA GLY A 117 18.90 -7.30 -1.30
C GLY A 117 19.98 -6.25 -1.60
N GLU A 118 21.18 -6.41 -1.05
CA GLU A 118 22.28 -5.43 -1.21
C GLU A 118 22.69 -5.25 -2.68
N LYS A 119 22.79 -6.34 -3.43
CA LYS A 119 23.29 -6.40 -4.82
C LYS A 119 22.23 -6.89 -5.80
N PRO A 120 22.43 -6.77 -7.12
CA PRO A 120 21.51 -7.30 -8.12
C PRO A 120 21.19 -8.79 -7.88
N ASN A 121 19.91 -9.14 -7.90
CA ASN A 121 19.43 -10.49 -7.60
C ASN A 121 18.08 -10.76 -8.28
N PRO A 122 17.64 -12.04 -8.37
CA PRO A 122 16.39 -12.41 -9.04
C PRO A 122 15.13 -11.76 -8.45
N LEU A 123 15.09 -11.48 -7.14
CA LEU A 123 13.91 -10.86 -6.52
C LEU A 123 13.72 -9.40 -6.95
N ARG A 124 14.81 -8.67 -7.25
CA ARG A 124 14.69 -7.33 -7.87
C ARG A 124 14.03 -7.39 -9.24
N GLN A 125 14.43 -8.36 -10.06
CA GLN A 125 13.86 -8.56 -11.40
C GLN A 125 12.39 -8.96 -11.31
N LYS A 126 12.05 -9.86 -10.36
CA LYS A 126 10.67 -10.26 -10.07
C LYS A 126 9.80 -9.08 -9.65
N ASN A 127 10.24 -8.28 -8.67
CA ASN A 127 9.48 -7.11 -8.20
C ASN A 127 9.29 -6.07 -9.32
N ALA A 128 10.34 -5.79 -10.10
CA ALA A 128 10.23 -4.91 -11.26
C ALA A 128 9.24 -5.43 -12.32
N LYS A 129 9.22 -6.75 -12.56
CA LYS A 129 8.26 -7.38 -13.46
C LYS A 129 6.83 -7.26 -12.95
N VAL A 130 6.59 -7.43 -11.64
CA VAL A 130 5.27 -7.18 -11.02
C VAL A 130 4.82 -5.74 -11.28
N ASN A 131 5.66 -4.75 -10.97
CA ASN A 131 5.31 -3.34 -11.17
C ASN A 131 4.97 -3.04 -12.64
N HIS A 132 5.76 -3.59 -13.56
CA HIS A 132 5.50 -3.47 -15.00
C HIS A 132 4.13 -4.04 -15.40
N LEU A 133 3.78 -5.23 -14.91
CA LEU A 133 2.47 -5.85 -15.18
C LEU A 133 1.32 -5.01 -14.60
N LEU A 134 1.45 -4.56 -13.34
CA LEU A 134 0.46 -3.73 -12.67
C LEU A 134 0.25 -2.38 -13.38
N LYS A 135 1.32 -1.77 -13.90
CA LYS A 135 1.23 -0.52 -14.67
C LYS A 135 0.35 -0.67 -15.91
N ALA A 136 0.34 -1.87 -16.52
CA ALA A 136 -0.49 -2.17 -17.68
C ALA A 136 -1.91 -2.64 -17.32
N SER A 137 -2.10 -3.29 -16.17
CA SER A 137 -3.38 -3.92 -15.81
C SER A 137 -4.27 -3.06 -14.91
N LEU A 138 -3.72 -2.33 -13.93
CA LEU A 138 -4.50 -1.53 -12.99
C LEU A 138 -5.36 -0.44 -13.66
N PRO A 139 -4.92 0.27 -14.71
CA PRO A 139 -5.77 1.27 -15.39
C PRO A 139 -7.06 0.69 -16.01
N LYS A 140 -7.17 -0.65 -16.12
CA LYS A 140 -8.36 -1.35 -16.63
C LYS A 140 -9.40 -1.62 -15.52
N LEU A 141 -9.07 -1.34 -14.27
CA LEU A 141 -9.94 -1.50 -13.10
C LEU A 141 -10.45 -0.13 -12.64
N PRO A 142 -11.66 -0.06 -12.06
CA PRO A 142 -12.21 1.21 -11.60
C PRO A 142 -11.44 1.73 -10.37
N ASN A 143 -11.38 3.05 -10.23
CA ASN A 143 -10.94 3.77 -9.03
C ASN A 143 -9.58 3.32 -8.46
N VAL A 144 -8.64 2.89 -9.31
CA VAL A 144 -7.30 2.47 -8.85
C VAL A 144 -6.19 3.13 -9.65
N GLN A 145 -5.09 3.43 -8.96
CA GLN A 145 -3.86 3.86 -9.60
C GLN A 145 -2.62 3.23 -8.95
N LEU A 146 -1.62 2.96 -9.78
CA LEU A 146 -0.29 2.53 -9.33
C LEU A 146 0.52 3.77 -8.95
N LEU A 147 1.07 3.79 -7.74
CA LEU A 147 2.13 4.71 -7.33
C LEU A 147 3.46 3.94 -7.31
N ASP A 148 4.17 4.01 -8.44
CA ASP A 148 5.50 3.42 -8.62
C ASP A 148 6.55 4.52 -8.48
N VAL A 149 7.09 4.66 -7.27
CA VAL A 149 8.05 5.73 -6.96
C VAL A 149 9.47 5.21 -7.14
N ASP A 150 10.15 5.67 -8.19
CA ASP A 150 11.60 5.51 -8.29
C ASP A 150 12.31 6.60 -7.49
N VAL A 151 12.69 6.26 -6.26
CA VAL A 151 13.38 7.17 -5.34
C VAL A 151 14.89 6.97 -5.30
N GLY A 152 15.45 6.23 -6.26
CA GLY A 152 16.88 6.02 -6.36
C GLY A 152 17.46 5.14 -5.25
N PHE A 153 16.71 4.14 -4.77
CA PHE A 153 17.23 3.16 -3.78
C PHE A 153 18.38 2.31 -4.33
N VAL A 154 18.40 2.04 -5.64
CA VAL A 154 19.49 1.33 -6.30
C VAL A 154 20.45 2.37 -6.89
N HIS A 155 21.68 2.40 -6.37
CA HIS A 155 22.73 3.31 -6.82
C HIS A 155 23.32 2.88 -8.18
N SER A 156 24.16 3.73 -8.78
CA SER A 156 24.80 3.46 -10.08
C SER A 156 25.72 2.23 -10.08
N ASP A 157 26.26 1.85 -8.92
CA ASP A 157 27.03 0.61 -8.73
C ASP A 157 26.14 -0.65 -8.54
N GLY A 158 24.82 -0.48 -8.59
CA GLY A 158 23.83 -1.53 -8.40
C GLY A 158 23.56 -1.88 -6.94
N THR A 159 24.14 -1.18 -5.97
CA THR A 159 23.93 -1.45 -4.54
C THR A 159 22.70 -0.73 -3.98
N ILE A 160 22.15 -1.26 -2.87
CA ILE A 160 21.21 -0.54 -2.01
C ILE A 160 21.93 -0.21 -0.70
N SER A 161 21.87 1.04 -0.27
CA SER A 161 22.48 1.46 0.99
C SER A 161 21.70 0.95 2.20
N TYR A 162 22.42 0.46 3.22
CA TYR A 162 21.79 0.13 4.51
C TYR A 162 21.22 1.37 5.24
N HIS A 163 21.62 2.58 4.82
CA HIS A 163 21.01 3.82 5.31
C HIS A 163 19.58 4.03 4.78
N ASP A 164 19.22 3.41 3.66
CA ASP A 164 17.87 3.43 3.11
C ASP A 164 17.07 2.19 3.53
N MET A 165 17.71 1.02 3.51
CA MET A 165 17.11 -0.25 3.92
C MET A 165 18.04 -1.02 4.86
N PHE A 166 17.78 -1.00 6.18
CA PHE A 166 18.74 -1.44 7.20
C PHE A 166 19.13 -2.93 7.12
N ASP A 167 18.28 -3.76 6.51
CA ASP A 167 18.52 -5.17 6.22
C ASP A 167 18.37 -5.49 4.72
N PHE A 168 18.46 -4.45 3.88
CA PHE A 168 18.25 -4.50 2.43
C PHE A 168 16.83 -4.94 2.01
N LEU A 169 15.84 -4.84 2.91
CA LEU A 169 14.43 -5.06 2.63
C LEU A 169 13.56 -3.97 3.26
N HIS A 170 13.66 -3.84 4.58
CA HIS A 170 12.86 -2.93 5.38
C HIS A 170 13.51 -1.55 5.41
N LEU A 171 12.69 -0.53 5.23
CA LEU A 171 13.12 0.86 5.13
C LEU A 171 13.56 1.40 6.50
N THR A 172 14.57 2.26 6.48
CA THR A 172 14.86 3.18 7.59
C THR A 172 13.85 4.33 7.60
N GLY A 173 13.90 5.19 8.62
CA GLY A 173 13.11 6.43 8.62
C GLY A 173 13.41 7.32 7.41
N GLY A 174 14.68 7.39 6.98
CA GLY A 174 15.08 8.11 5.77
C GLY A 174 14.54 7.45 4.49
N GLY A 175 14.55 6.12 4.43
CA GLY A 175 13.93 5.38 3.32
C GLY A 175 12.42 5.59 3.23
N TYR A 176 11.71 5.57 4.36
CA TYR A 176 10.29 5.89 4.41
C TYR A 176 10.00 7.32 3.96
N ALA A 177 10.80 8.31 4.37
CA ALA A 177 10.60 9.70 3.96
C ALA A 177 10.55 9.88 2.43
N LYS A 178 11.38 9.13 1.70
CA LYS A 178 11.38 9.14 0.22
C LYS A 178 10.06 8.65 -0.38
N ILE A 179 9.42 7.66 0.23
CA ILE A 179 8.16 7.04 -0.26
C ILE A 179 6.93 7.78 0.25
N CYS A 180 6.92 8.20 1.51
CA CYS A 180 5.76 8.78 2.16
C CYS A 180 5.41 10.16 1.62
N LYS A 181 6.39 10.95 1.18
CA LYS A 181 6.13 12.28 0.61
C LYS A 181 5.22 12.23 -0.64
N PRO A 182 5.58 11.53 -1.73
CA PRO A 182 4.70 11.43 -2.90
C PRO A 182 3.40 10.67 -2.61
N LEU A 183 3.43 9.69 -1.69
CA LEU A 183 2.20 9.00 -1.27
C LEU A 183 1.23 9.93 -0.55
N HIS A 184 1.72 10.76 0.37
CA HIS A 184 0.91 11.73 1.08
C HIS A 184 0.33 12.78 0.14
N GLU A 185 1.14 13.33 -0.77
CA GLU A 185 0.68 14.27 -1.81
C GLU A 185 -0.48 13.68 -2.63
N LEU A 186 -0.35 12.41 -3.04
CA LEU A 186 -1.41 11.73 -3.78
C LEU A 186 -2.66 11.50 -2.93
N ILE A 187 -2.53 11.04 -1.68
CA ILE A 187 -3.69 10.82 -0.80
C ILE A 187 -4.45 12.13 -0.61
N MET A 188 -3.76 13.24 -0.35
CA MET A 188 -4.37 14.56 -0.19
C MET A 188 -5.17 14.96 -1.42
N GLN A 189 -4.59 14.83 -2.62
CA GLN A 189 -5.29 15.11 -3.87
C GLN A 189 -6.57 14.27 -3.99
N LEU A 190 -6.48 12.97 -3.70
CA LEU A 190 -7.62 12.06 -3.82
C LEU A 190 -8.74 12.37 -2.81
N LEU A 191 -8.37 12.80 -1.60
CA LEU A 191 -9.32 13.23 -0.56
C LEU A 191 -10.07 14.50 -0.98
N GLU A 192 -9.39 15.52 -1.51
CA GLU A 192 -10.00 16.77 -1.99
C GLU A 192 -10.99 16.57 -3.15
N GLU A 193 -10.73 15.58 -4.00
CA GLU A 193 -11.60 15.22 -5.11
C GLU A 193 -12.88 14.45 -4.68
N THR A 194 -12.98 14.03 -3.42
CA THR A 194 -14.11 13.21 -2.96
C THR A 194 -15.35 14.10 -2.70
N PRO A 195 -16.49 13.90 -3.39
CA PRO A 195 -17.50 14.97 -3.56
C PRO A 195 -18.40 15.30 -2.35
N GLU A 196 -18.19 14.73 -1.16
CA GLU A 196 -19.14 14.92 -0.05
C GLU A 196 -19.22 16.38 0.43
N GLU A 197 -18.16 17.18 0.28
CA GLU A 197 -18.16 18.58 0.73
C GLU A 197 -18.67 19.58 -0.32
N LYS A 198 -18.63 19.26 -1.62
CA LYS A 198 -19.10 20.18 -2.67
C LYS A 198 -20.62 20.33 -2.71
N ARG A 199 -21.39 19.37 -2.17
CA ARG A 199 -22.86 19.46 -2.10
C ARG A 199 -23.37 20.28 -0.92
N ALA A 200 -22.61 20.37 0.18
CA ALA A 200 -23.01 21.18 1.34
C ALA A 200 -22.71 22.68 1.16
N ALA A 201 -21.75 23.05 0.30
CA ALA A 201 -21.46 24.45 -0.02
C ALA A 201 -22.41 25.07 -1.08
N LEU A 202 -23.34 24.29 -1.63
CA LEU A 202 -24.25 24.68 -2.70
C LEU A 202 -25.73 24.40 -2.39
N ALA A 203 -26.05 24.00 -1.16
CA ALA A 203 -27.40 23.84 -0.63
C ALA A 203 -27.65 24.85 0.48
#